data_AF-A0A139NUR0-F1
#
_entry.id   AF-A0A139NUR0-F1
#
_cell.length_a   1.000
_cell.length_b   1.000
_cell.length_c   1.000
_cell.angle_alpha   90.00
_cell.angle_beta   90.00
_cell.angle_gamma   90.00
#
_symmetry.space_group_name_H-M   'P 1'
#
loop_
_entity.id
_entity.type
_entity.pdbx_description
1 polymer ?
#
loop_
_entity_poly.entity_id
_entity_poly.type
_entity_poly.pdbx_seq_one_letter_code
_entity_poly.pdbx_strand_id
1 'polypeptide(L)' 'MAVPGVTVRNHGPFTWGKTPEAAVYHSVVLEEVAKMARFTEQINPRVEEAPKYLMDKHYLRKHGPNAYYGQK' A
#
# COMPACT_ATOMS: atom_id res chain seq x y z
N MET A 1 -7.26 5.23 -8.08
CA MET A 1 -6.41 4.54 -7.07
C MET A 1 -6.46 5.38 -5.80
N ALA A 2 -6.83 4.79 -4.67
CA ALA A 2 -6.73 5.45 -3.38
C ALA A 2 -5.32 5.24 -2.83
N VAL A 3 -4.74 6.29 -2.26
CA VAL A 3 -3.44 6.26 -1.59
C VAL A 3 -3.70 6.69 -0.14
N PRO A 4 -3.95 5.75 0.79
CA PRO A 4 -4.42 6.07 2.14
C PRO A 4 -3.28 6.36 3.14
N GLY A 5 -2.13 6.80 2.65
CA GLY A 5 -0.99 7.13 3.47
C GLY A 5 0.10 7.88 2.72
N VAL A 6 0.95 8.57 3.48
CA VAL A 6 2.09 9.34 2.97
C VAL A 6 3.24 9.29 3.96
N THR A 7 4.47 9.35 3.46
CA THR A 7 5.67 9.54 4.29
C THR A 7 6.11 11.00 4.23
N VAL A 8 6.34 11.59 5.40
CA VAL A 8 6.85 12.96 5.51
C VAL A 8 8.35 12.90 5.76
N ARG A 9 9.11 13.56 4.88
CA ARG A 9 10.58 13.60 4.95
C ARG A 9 11.04 14.06 6.34
N ASN A 10 12.01 13.34 6.91
CA ASN A 10 12.59 13.59 8.22
C ASN A 10 11.59 13.57 9.38
N HIS A 11 10.44 12.93 9.20
CA HIS A 11 9.41 12.83 10.23
C HIS A 11 8.89 11.39 10.34
N GLY A 12 7.85 11.04 9.59
CA GLY A 12 7.24 9.71 9.71
C GLY A 12 6.02 9.52 8.81
N PRO A 13 5.36 8.36 8.92
CA PRO A 13 4.16 8.04 8.15
C PRO A 13 2.92 8.74 8.72
N PHE A 14 2.02 9.14 7.83
CA PHE A 14 0.64 9.52 8.15
C PHE A 14 -0.30 8.67 7.32
N THR A 15 -1.32 8.08 7.94
CA THR A 15 -2.33 7.26 7.25
C THR A 15 -3.75 7.69 7.64
N TRP A 16 -4.71 7.39 6.77
CA TRP A 16 -6.11 7.75 6.97
C TRP A 16 -7.03 6.65 6.46
N GLY A 17 -8.25 6.60 7.00
CA GLY A 17 -9.28 5.62 6.62
C GLY A 17 -10.67 6.17 6.88
N LYS A 18 -11.70 5.46 6.42
CA LYS A 18 -13.11 5.84 6.67
C LYS A 18 -13.52 5.72 8.14
N THR A 19 -12.81 4.88 8.89
CA THR A 19 -12.97 4.70 10.33
C THR A 19 -11.58 4.73 10.99
N PRO A 20 -11.49 4.96 12.31
CA PRO A 20 -10.23 4.88 13.05
C PRO A 20 -9.52 3.53 12.87
N GLU A 21 -10.26 2.42 12.91
CA GLU A 21 -9.72 1.07 12.72
C GLU A 21 -9.13 0.90 11.31
N ALA A 22 -9.80 1.46 10.29
CA ALA A 22 -9.28 1.46 8.93
C ALA A 22 -7.99 2.30 8.80
N ALA A 23 -7.90 3.44 9.49
CA ALA A 23 -6.69 4.26 9.50
C ALA A 23 -5.50 3.51 10.13
N VAL A 24 -5.73 2.82 11.26
CA VAL A 24 -4.72 1.96 11.92
C VAL A 24 -4.33 0.79 11.04
N TYR A 25 -5.29 0.12 10.39
CA TYR A 25 -5.01 -0.94 9.41
C TYR A 25 -4.07 -0.44 8.30
N HIS A 26 -4.33 0.74 7.75
CA HIS A 26 -3.44 1.34 6.76
C HIS A 26 -2.06 1.69 7.32
N SER A 27 -1.94 2.11 8.59
CA SER A 27 -0.64 2.34 9.25
C SER A 27 0.20 1.06 9.29
N VAL A 28 -0.42 -0.05 9.70
CA VAL A 28 0.26 -1.36 9.76
C VAL A 28 0.68 -1.81 8.38
N VAL A 29 -0.20 -1.70 7.38
CA VAL A 29 0.14 -2.06 5.99
C VAL A 29 1.31 -1.21 5.47
N LEU A 30 1.32 0.10 5.73
CA LEU A 30 2.39 1.00 5.29
C LEU A 30 3.74 0.61 5.90
N GLU A 31 3.78 0.28 7.19
CA GLU A 31 5.00 -0.18 7.86
C GLU A 31 5.53 -1.49 7.28
N GLU A 32 4.66 -2.48 7.08
CA GLU A 32 5.07 -3.79 6.54
C GLU A 32 5.63 -3.67 5.11
N VAL A 33 4.99 -2.88 4.24
CA VAL A 33 5.50 -2.67 2.87
C VAL A 33 6.77 -1.83 2.85
N ALA A 34 6.94 -0.85 3.76
CA ALA A 34 8.16 -0.06 3.87
C ALA A 34 9.35 -0.93 4.31
N LYS A 35 9.15 -1.82 5.29
CA LYS A 35 10.16 -2.79 5.74
C LYS A 35 10.54 -3.76 4.62
N MET A 36 9.56 -4.30 3.89
CA MET A 36 9.83 -5.17 2.74
C MET A 36 10.60 -4.43 1.64
N ALA A 37 10.16 -3.22 1.27
CA ALA A 37 10.83 -2.39 0.26
C ALA A 37 12.29 -2.12 0.63
N ARG A 38 12.55 -1.77 1.90
CA ARG A 38 13.91 -1.55 2.42
C ARG A 38 14.81 -2.76 2.19
N PHE A 39 14.32 -3.97 2.48
CA PHE A 39 15.09 -5.20 2.24
C PHE A 39 15.23 -5.53 0.76
N THR A 40 14.19 -5.32 -0.05
CA THR A 40 14.23 -5.53 -1.50
C THR A 40 15.30 -4.66 -2.15
N GLU A 41 15.37 -3.37 -1.80
CA GLU A 41 16.38 -2.44 -2.31
C GLU A 41 17.80 -2.79 -1.84
N GLN A 42 17.96 -3.37 -0.64
CA GLN A 42 19.26 -3.89 -0.18
C GLN A 42 19.73 -5.09 -1.00
N ILE A 43 18.82 -5.98 -1.36
CA ILE A 43 19.12 -7.20 -2.12
C ILE A 43 19.42 -6.86 -3.58
N ASN A 44 18.62 -5.98 -4.18
CA ASN A 44 18.80 -5.56 -5.57
C ASN A 44 18.67 -4.03 -5.69
N PRO A 45 19.80 -3.29 -5.71
CA PRO A 45 19.79 -1.84 -5.89
C PRO A 45 19.26 -1.36 -7.25
N ARG A 46 19.06 -2.27 -8.21
CA ARG A 46 18.49 -2.01 -9.54
C ARG A 46 17.08 -2.58 -9.70
N VAL A 47 16.40 -2.85 -8.59
CA VAL A 47 15.00 -3.30 -8.63
C VAL A 47 14.12 -2.25 -9.30
N GLU A 48 13.20 -2.69 -10.14
CA GLU A 48 12.21 -1.83 -10.78
C GLU A 48 10.85 -1.97 -10.09
N GLU A 49 9.97 -0.98 -10.32
CA GLU A 49 8.60 -1.03 -9.81
C GLU A 49 7.82 -2.24 -10.35
N ALA A 50 6.85 -2.71 -9.56
CA ALA A 50 5.96 -3.76 -10.03
C ALA A 50 5.18 -3.29 -11.28
N PRO A 51 4.96 -4.17 -12.28
CA PRO A 51 4.23 -3.80 -13.48
C PRO A 51 2.84 -3.22 -13.17
N LYS A 52 2.49 -2.11 -13.84
CA LYS A 52 1.24 -1.39 -13.60
C LYS A 52 -0.01 -2.28 -13.67
N TYR A 53 -0.09 -3.19 -14.64
CA TYR A 53 -1.25 -4.09 -14.79
C TYR A 53 -1.47 -4.97 -13.55
N LEU A 54 -0.39 -5.36 -12.86
CA LEU A 54 -0.45 -6.17 -11.65
C LEU A 54 -0.95 -5.33 -10.48
N MET A 55 -0.43 -4.11 -10.33
CA MET A 55 -0.91 -3.15 -9.32
C MET A 55 -2.40 -2.86 -9.49
N ASP A 56 -2.82 -2.57 -10.73
CA ASP A 56 -4.21 -2.27 -11.08
C ASP A 56 -5.11 -3.48 -10.78
N LYS A 57 -4.72 -4.69 -11.17
CA LYS A 57 -5.46 -5.92 -10.86
C LYS A 57 -5.65 -6.12 -9.35
N HIS A 58 -4.60 -5.94 -8.56
CA HIS A 58 -4.65 -6.13 -7.11
C HIS A 58 -5.47 -5.07 -6.38
N TYR A 59 -5.46 -3.83 -6.87
CA TYR A 59 -6.29 -2.76 -6.32
C TYR A 59 -7.77 -2.94 -6.72
N LEU A 60 -8.04 -3.13 -8.01
CA LEU A 60 -9.40 -3.16 -8.55
C LEU A 60 -10.20 -4.38 -8.10
N ARG A 61 -9.56 -5.53 -7.82
CA ARG A 61 -10.29 -6.70 -7.28
C ARG A 61 -10.98 -6.43 -5.93
N LYS A 62 -10.51 -5.45 -5.16
CA LYS A 62 -11.07 -5.05 -3.86
C LYS A 62 -11.87 -3.74 -3.92
N HIS A 63 -11.45 -2.78 -4.75
CA HIS A 63 -11.94 -1.40 -4.71
C HIS A 63 -12.50 -0.88 -6.04
N GLY A 64 -12.52 -1.69 -7.10
CA GLY A 64 -13.07 -1.32 -8.39
C GLY A 64 -14.60 -1.46 -8.46
N PRO A 65 -15.23 -0.95 -9.54
CA PRO A 65 -16.68 -1.09 -9.75
C PRO A 65 -17.13 -2.57 -9.79
N ASN A 66 -16.26 -3.44 -10.30
CA ASN A 66 -16.45 -4.89 -10.37
C ASN A 66 -15.62 -5.63 -9.29
N ALA A 67 -15.43 -5.02 -8.11
CA ALA A 67 -14.73 -5.68 -7.02
C ALA A 67 -15.41 -7.01 -6.67
N TYR A 68 -14.61 -8.05 -6.46
CA TYR A 68 -15.09 -9.43 -6.27
C TYR A 68 -14.39 -10.12 -5.10
N TYR A 69 -13.48 -9.43 -4.41
CA TYR A 69 -12.68 -9.98 -3.33
C TYR A 69 -12.72 -9.08 -2.10
N GLY A 70 -12.97 -9.66 -0.92
CA GLY A 70 -13.10 -8.90 0.34
C GLY A 70 -14.47 -8.27 0.58
N GLN A 71 -15.47 -8.63 -0.23
CA GLN A 71 -16.88 -8.38 0.07
C GLN A 71 -17.35 -9.44 1.07
N LYS A 72 -18.01 -9.01 2.13
CA LYS A 72 -18.81 -9.91 2.98
C LYS A 72 -19.99 -10.43 2.18
#